data_AF-A0AAU4GN91-F1
#
_entry.id   AF-A0AAU4GN91-F1
#
_cell.length_a   1.000
_cell.length_b   1.000
_cell.length_c   1.000
_cell.angle_alpha   90.00
_cell.angle_beta   90.00
_cell.angle_gamma   90.00
#
_symmetry.space_group_name_H-M   'P 1'
#
loop_
_entity.id
_entity.type
_entity.pdbx_description
1 polymer ?
#
loop_
_entity_poly.entity_id
_entity_poly.type
_entity_poly.pdbx_seq_one_letter_code
_entity_poly.pdbx_strand_id
1 'polypeptide(L)'
;MTALIYIDPQAIHPVINGTWHRARLHAIPEPGQGITMLCGATGAAAFETLERRRDHGAPETCFDCEAVFMREHDMPVPPNHPSFKPRPTRRIAGRS
;
A
#
# COMPACT_ATOMS: atom_id res chain seq x y z
N MET A 1 1.87 -7.70 35.37
CA MET A 1 0.91 -8.29 34.42
C MET A 1 1.07 -7.57 33.10
N THR A 2 1.19 -8.30 31.99
CA THR A 2 1.44 -7.72 30.67
C THR A 2 0.34 -8.19 29.73
N ALA A 3 -0.24 -7.28 28.96
CA ALA A 3 -1.17 -7.61 27.89
C ALA A 3 -0.38 -7.87 26.60
N LEU A 4 -0.75 -8.92 25.86
CA LEU A 4 -0.17 -9.25 24.56
C LEU A 4 -1.12 -8.83 23.45
N ILE A 5 -0.62 -8.12 22.46
CA ILE A 5 -1.37 -7.73 21.25
C ILE A 5 -0.72 -8.43 20.07
N TYR A 6 -1.47 -9.34 19.44
CA TYR A 6 -1.04 -10.03 18.23
C TYR A 6 -1.52 -9.24 17.01
N ILE A 7 -0.59 -8.86 16.15
CA ILE A 7 -0.87 -8.13 14.90
C ILE A 7 -0.22 -8.92 13.77
N ASP A 8 -0.98 -9.23 12.73
CA ASP A 8 -0.46 -9.80 11.49
C ASP A 8 0.11 -8.67 10.62
N PRO A 9 1.43 -8.61 10.36
CA PRO A 9 2.01 -7.58 9.51
C PRO A 9 1.46 -7.60 8.07
N GLN A 10 1.01 -8.75 7.56
CA GLN A 10 0.44 -8.88 6.22
C GLN A 10 -0.95 -8.25 6.10
N ALA A 11 -1.65 -8.03 7.22
CA ALA A 11 -2.93 -7.36 7.27
C ALA A 11 -2.81 -5.82 7.31
N ILE A 12 -1.59 -5.28 7.42
CA ILE A 12 -1.35 -3.83 7.47
C ILE A 12 -1.36 -3.27 6.05
N HIS A 13 -2.22 -2.27 5.83
CA HIS A 13 -2.36 -1.58 4.55
C HIS A 13 -1.92 -0.12 4.68
N PRO A 14 -0.66 0.22 4.32
CA PRO A 14 -0.19 1.59 4.33
C PRO A 14 -1.05 2.49 3.44
N VAL A 15 -1.34 3.71 3.90
CA VAL A 15 -2.07 4.72 3.13
C VAL A 15 -1.08 5.77 2.62
N ILE A 16 -1.04 5.98 1.30
CA ILE A 16 -0.30 7.08 0.68
C ILE A 16 -1.28 7.86 -0.18
N ASN A 17 -1.40 9.17 0.04
CA ASN A 17 -2.29 10.08 -0.72
C ASN A 17 -3.74 9.58 -0.83
N GLY A 18 -4.29 9.02 0.25
CA GLY A 18 -5.66 8.48 0.27
C GLY A 18 -5.83 7.13 -0.42
N THR A 19 -4.74 6.47 -0.84
CA THR A 19 -4.78 5.14 -1.45
C THR A 19 -4.24 4.09 -0.49
N TRP A 20 -4.97 2.99 -0.30
CA TRP A 20 -4.51 1.78 0.37
C TRP A 20 -3.56 0.99 -0.52
N HIS A 21 -2.35 0.81 -0.02
CA HIS A 21 -1.31 -0.01 -0.62
C HIS A 21 -1.11 -1.30 0.15
N ARG A 22 -0.43 -2.25 -0.50
CA ARG A 22 0.09 -3.47 0.13
C ARG A 22 1.61 -3.41 0.14
N ALA A 23 2.22 -3.98 1.15
CA ALA A 23 3.66 -4.13 1.29
C ALA A 23 3.98 -5.51 1.87
N ARG A 24 5.18 -6.05 1.58
CA ARG A 24 5.66 -7.29 2.20
C ARG A 24 6.27 -6.95 3.56
N LEU A 25 5.44 -6.87 4.59
CA LEU A 25 5.88 -6.55 5.95
C LEU A 25 6.16 -7.83 6.74
N HIS A 26 7.35 -7.96 7.31
CA HIS A 26 7.71 -9.10 8.17
C HIS A 26 7.52 -8.79 9.66
N ALA A 27 7.34 -7.51 10.01
CA ALA A 27 7.11 -7.00 11.35
C ALA A 27 6.36 -5.67 11.27
N ILE A 28 5.92 -5.15 12.42
CA ILE A 28 5.41 -3.78 12.51
C ILE A 28 6.57 -2.81 12.24
N PRO A 29 6.45 -1.89 11.27
CA PRO A 29 7.50 -0.93 10.98
C PRO A 29 7.61 0.13 12.09
N GLU A 30 8.82 0.60 12.35
CA GLU A 30 9.03 1.72 13.28
C GLU A 30 8.51 3.03 12.69
N PRO A 31 7.97 3.97 13.50
CA PRO A 31 7.65 5.31 13.01
C PRO A 31 8.86 5.97 12.33
N GLY A 32 8.66 6.50 11.14
CA GLY A 32 9.72 7.07 10.29
C GLY A 32 10.47 6.06 9.42
N GLN A 33 10.30 4.75 9.63
CA GLN A 33 10.93 3.72 8.80
C GLN A 33 10.40 3.77 7.37
N GLY A 34 11.29 3.73 6.38
CA GLY A 34 10.91 3.63 4.98
C GLY A 34 10.27 2.27 4.64
N ILE A 35 9.11 2.30 4.00
CA ILE A 35 8.39 1.13 3.50
C ILE A 35 8.26 1.25 1.98
N THR A 36 8.50 0.15 1.27
CA THR A 36 8.24 0.03 -0.17
C THR A 36 6.99 -0.82 -0.40
N MET A 37 6.04 -0.26 -1.13
CA MET A 37 4.79 -0.92 -1.51
C MET A 37 5.01 -1.86 -2.69
N LEU A 38 4.11 -2.82 -2.90
CA LEU A 38 4.15 -3.75 -4.03
C LEU A 38 4.15 -3.04 -5.39
N CYS A 39 3.49 -1.87 -5.49
CA CYS A 39 3.49 -1.05 -6.70
C CYS A 39 4.77 -0.21 -6.91
N GLY A 40 5.74 -0.28 -6.00
CA GLY A 40 6.99 0.48 -6.04
C GLY A 40 6.94 1.86 -5.38
N ALA A 41 5.77 2.32 -4.92
CA ALA A 41 5.68 3.53 -4.12
C ALA A 41 6.43 3.39 -2.79
N THR A 42 7.04 4.47 -2.32
CA THR A 42 7.78 4.49 -1.05
C THR A 42 7.22 5.56 -0.12
N GLY A 43 7.15 5.27 1.17
CA GLY A 43 6.76 6.24 2.19
C GLY A 43 7.38 5.92 3.55
N ALA A 44 7.55 6.93 4.40
CA ALA A 44 7.91 6.72 5.79
C ALA A 44 6.68 6.30 6.59
N ALA A 45 6.84 5.32 7.48
CA ALA A 45 5.75 4.82 8.33
C ALA A 45 5.29 5.90 9.31
N ALA A 46 3.98 6.09 9.41
CA ALA A 46 3.34 6.90 10.42
C ALA A 46 2.10 6.17 10.94
N PHE A 47 1.78 6.36 12.21
CA PHE A 47 0.67 5.71 12.88
C PHE A 47 -0.23 6.76 13.48
N GLU A 48 -1.53 6.67 13.17
CA GLU A 48 -2.55 7.61 13.61
C GLU A 48 -3.78 6.85 14.09
N THR A 49 -4.61 7.52 14.88
CA THR A 49 -5.84 6.91 15.40
C THR A 49 -6.91 6.75 14.32
N LEU A 50 -7.86 5.85 14.55
CA LEU A 50 -9.02 5.69 13.66
C LEU A 50 -9.85 6.98 13.54
N GLU A 51 -9.88 7.80 14.60
CA GLU A 51 -10.60 9.07 14.61
C GLU A 51 -10.01 10.05 13.60
N ARG A 52 -8.67 10.22 13.61
CA ARG A 52 -7.94 11.01 12.59
C ARG A 52 -8.14 10.50 11.17
N ARG A 53 -8.23 9.18 10.98
CA ARG A 53 -8.49 8.60 9.64
C ARG A 53 -9.82 9.08 9.05
N ARG A 54 -10.86 9.29 9.86
CA ARG A 54 -12.19 9.69 9.37
C ARG A 54 -12.18 11.07 8.71
N ASP A 55 -11.26 11.94 9.10
CA ASP A 55 -11.08 13.27 8.51
C ASP A 55 -10.63 13.21 7.04
N HIS A 56 -10.10 12.07 6.59
CA HIS A 56 -9.55 11.87 5.24
C HIS A 56 -10.45 11.02 4.33
N GLY A 57 -11.64 10.62 4.79
CA GLY A 57 -12.57 9.78 4.03
C GLY A 57 -12.15 8.31 3.94
N ALA A 58 -12.82 7.56 3.06
CA ALA A 58 -12.49 6.16 2.79
C ALA A 58 -11.38 6.09 1.73
N PRO A 59 -10.25 5.43 2.01
CA PRO A 59 -9.17 5.28 1.05
C PRO A 59 -9.57 4.33 -0.09
N GLU A 60 -9.05 4.63 -1.28
CA GLU A 60 -9.22 3.78 -2.46
C GLU A 60 -8.17 2.67 -2.49
N THR A 61 -8.47 1.52 -3.08
CA THR A 61 -7.47 0.45 -3.24
C THR A 61 -6.49 0.78 -4.37
N CYS A 62 -5.19 0.61 -4.13
CA CYS A 62 -4.20 0.64 -5.19
C CYS A 62 -4.34 -0.62 -6.06
N PHE A 63 -4.91 -0.46 -7.25
CA PHE A 63 -5.11 -1.57 -8.18
C PHE A 63 -3.79 -2.30 -8.51
N ASP A 64 -2.66 -1.61 -8.65
CA ASP A 64 -1.38 -2.27 -8.93
C ASP A 64 -0.94 -3.20 -7.79
N CYS A 65 -1.07 -2.75 -6.55
CA CYS A 65 -0.80 -3.59 -5.37
C CYS A 65 -1.74 -4.79 -5.33
N GLU A 66 -3.02 -4.59 -5.65
CA GLU A 66 -4.02 -5.65 -5.72
C GLU A 66 -3.68 -6.68 -6.79
N ALA A 67 -3.29 -6.26 -7.99
CA ALA A 67 -2.92 -7.17 -9.07
C ALA A 67 -1.66 -7.98 -8.73
N VAL A 68 -0.66 -7.39 -8.07
CA VAL A 68 0.51 -8.14 -7.58
C VAL A 68 0.09 -9.15 -6.52
N PHE A 69 -0.69 -8.73 -5.54
CA PHE A 69 -1.20 -9.61 -4.48
C PHE A 69 -2.00 -10.79 -5.06
N MET A 70 -2.90 -10.54 -6.01
CA MET A 70 -3.67 -11.59 -6.66
C MET A 70 -2.76 -12.62 -7.34
N ARG A 71 -1.73 -12.16 -8.07
CA ARG A 71 -0.76 -13.06 -8.71
C ARG A 71 0.05 -13.88 -7.69
N GLU A 72 0.46 -13.28 -6.58
CA GLU A 72 1.21 -13.98 -5.52
C GLU A 72 0.39 -15.06 -4.80
N HIS A 73 -0.93 -14.93 -4.83
CA HIS A 73 -1.88 -15.87 -4.22
C HIS A 73 -2.59 -16.76 -5.24
N ASP A 74 -2.06 -16.86 -6.47
CA ASP A 74 -2.63 -17.65 -7.56
C ASP A 74 -4.11 -17.33 -7.87
N MET A 75 -4.52 -16.08 -7.60
CA MET A 75 -5.85 -15.58 -7.91
C MET A 75 -5.86 -14.95 -9.31
N PRO A 76 -6.90 -15.23 -10.13
CA PRO A 76 -7.00 -14.69 -11.47
C PRO A 76 -7.28 -13.18 -11.43
N VAL A 77 -6.40 -12.37 -12.02
CA VAL A 77 -6.66 -10.93 -12.21
C VAL A 77 -7.61 -10.75 -13.39
N PRO A 78 -8.79 -10.11 -13.21
CA PRO A 78 -9.73 -9.91 -14.31
C PRO A 78 -9.11 -9.17 -15.49
N PRO A 79 -9.41 -9.53 -16.75
CA PRO A 79 -8.80 -8.88 -17.92
C PRO A 79 -9.15 -7.39 -18.04
N ASN A 80 -10.25 -6.94 -17.44
CA ASN A 80 -10.69 -5.55 -17.34
C ASN A 80 -10.18 -4.83 -16.08
N HIS A 81 -9.27 -5.44 -15.32
CA HIS A 81 -8.73 -4.85 -14.10
C HIS A 81 -7.98 -3.53 -14.39
N PRO A 82 -8.15 -2.47 -13.58
CA PRO A 82 -7.57 -1.16 -13.87
C PRO A 82 -6.04 -1.15 -14.02
N SER A 83 -5.32 -2.10 -13.41
CA SER A 83 -3.86 -2.26 -13.55
C SER A 83 -3.40 -2.64 -14.95
N PHE A 84 -4.28 -3.17 -15.80
CA PHE A 84 -3.97 -3.48 -17.18
C PHE A 84 -4.10 -2.27 -18.11
N LYS A 85 -4.61 -1.13 -17.62
CA LYS A 85 -4.61 0.10 -18.41
C LYS A 85 -3.16 0.60 -18.54
N PRO A 86 -2.67 0.89 -19.76
CA PRO A 86 -1.32 1.41 -19.94
C PRO A 86 -1.17 2.72 -19.14
N ARG A 87 -0.26 2.71 -18.17
CA ARG A 87 0.10 3.90 -17.41
C ARG A 87 0.68 4.92 -18.40
N PRO A 88 0.20 6.18 -18.45
CA PRO A 88 0.85 7.20 -19.26
C PRO A 88 2.30 7.29 -18.79
N THR A 89 3.24 6.98 -19.68
CA THR A 89 4.67 7.06 -19.41
C THR A 89 4.98 8.49 -18.98
N ARG A 90 5.42 8.68 -17.74
CA ARG A 90 5.94 9.95 -17.26
C ARG A 90 7.18 10.23 -18.12
N ARG A 91 7.06 11.11 -19.13
CA ARG A 91 8.23 11.61 -19.88
C ARG A 91 9.20 12.14 -18.84
N ILE A 92 10.38 11.54 -18.75
CA ILE A 92 11.51 12.10 -18.01
C ILE A 92 11.81 13.41 -18.74
N ALA A 93 11.38 14.53 -18.15
CA ALA A 93 11.79 15.85 -18.62
C ALA A 93 13.31 15.93 -18.47
N GLY A 94 13.98 16.27 -19.57
CA GLY A 94 15.43 16.22 -19.71
C GLY A 94 16.16 16.97 -18.61
N ARG A 95 17.31 16.40 -18.21
CA ARG A 95 18.41 17.18 -17.63
C ARG A 95 18.92 18.12 -18.72
N SER A 96 18.83 19.42 -18.47
CA SER A 96 19.69 20.44 -19.07
C SER A 96 20.68 20.89 -18.01
#